data_AF-A0A7V2DYG7-F1
#
_entry.id   AF-A0A7V2DYG7-F1
#
_cell.length_a   1.000
_cell.length_b   1.000
_cell.length_c   1.000
_cell.angle_alpha   90.00
_cell.angle_beta   90.00
_cell.angle_gamma   90.00
#
_symmetry.space_group_name_H-M   'P 1'
#
loop_
_entity.id
_entity.type
_entity.pdbx_description
1 polymer ?
#
loop_
_entity_poly.entity_id
_entity_poly.type
_entity_poly.pdbx_seq_one_letter_code
_entity_poly.pdbx_strand_id
1 'polypeptide(L)'
;HQKLVEETPSPVVDEALRTRMAEAAIALARETGYVNAGTVECVVDEDGSFYFLEMNTRLQVEHTVTEMVTGLDIVALQIRIALGERIGSLDAFAPRGHAIQCRLNAEDPARNFLPGPGRVTRYREPSGPFVRVDSGVREGKVVPGDYDSLFAKLVVSAEDRERARRRMLRALGEFVVEGIPTTLPLHRWIVETPEFRGAAHTTTWLERAIRGAGLPPQLDLAPSEPPARGPLPADIVIEVEGRRVPVRIFDERRAVPPRPPGAHAGHRAEHVHGEIRAEMQGTILKVLVEKGQEIEAGDVICILEAMKMENHVASPRGGIVTELPIKAGQVVQTGQVLAVID
;
A
#
# COMPACT_ATOMS: atom_id res chain seq x y z
N HIS A 1 3.71 -9.91 3.90
CA HIS A 1 5.04 -9.39 4.29
C HIS A 1 5.28 -8.06 3.58
N GLN A 2 5.22 -6.95 4.31
CA GLN A 2 5.33 -5.58 3.77
C GLN A 2 6.60 -4.93 4.33
N LYS A 3 7.37 -4.26 3.46
CA LYS A 3 8.54 -3.47 3.89
C LYS A 3 8.07 -2.21 4.60
N LEU A 4 8.69 -1.85 5.72
CA LEU A 4 8.31 -0.69 6.54
C LEU A 4 9.44 0.33 6.64
N VAL A 5 10.65 -0.14 6.93
CA VAL A 5 11.85 0.68 7.06
C VAL A 5 12.93 0.10 6.17
N GLU A 6 13.59 0.95 5.40
CA GLU A 6 14.71 0.57 4.54
C GLU A 6 15.91 1.46 4.85
N GLU A 7 17.12 0.91 4.71
CA GLU A 7 18.34 1.67 4.92
C GLU A 7 19.45 1.28 3.95
N THR A 8 20.30 2.24 3.61
CA THR A 8 21.50 2.00 2.81
C THR A 8 22.65 2.89 3.27
N PRO A 9 23.90 2.41 3.24
CA PRO A 9 24.28 1.02 3.02
C PRO A 9 23.77 0.08 4.13
N SER A 10 23.65 -1.22 3.86
CA SER A 10 23.35 -2.19 4.92
C SER A 10 24.43 -2.16 6.01
N PRO A 11 24.07 -2.06 7.31
CA PRO A 11 25.01 -1.99 8.43
C PRO A 11 25.69 -3.32 8.79
N VAL A 12 25.14 -4.45 8.34
CA VAL A 12 25.67 -5.80 8.62
C VAL A 12 26.51 -6.35 7.47
N VAL A 13 26.47 -5.70 6.31
CA VAL A 13 27.21 -6.11 5.11
C VAL A 13 28.53 -5.35 5.03
N ASP A 14 29.63 -6.05 5.29
CA ASP A 14 30.99 -5.50 5.14
C ASP A 14 31.38 -5.30 3.67
N GLU A 15 32.55 -4.72 3.42
CA GLU A 15 33.03 -4.39 2.07
C GLU A 15 33.27 -5.64 1.20
N ALA A 16 33.78 -6.72 1.79
CA ALA A 16 34.06 -7.95 1.08
C ALA A 16 32.76 -8.64 0.63
N LEU A 17 31.78 -8.77 1.54
CA LEU A 17 30.46 -9.30 1.24
C LEU A 17 29.74 -8.42 0.22
N ARG A 18 29.79 -7.09 0.38
CA ARG A 18 29.20 -6.14 -0.58
C ARG A 18 29.76 -6.33 -1.98
N THR A 19 31.07 -6.51 -2.11
CA THR A 19 31.73 -6.76 -3.40
C THR A 19 31.22 -8.05 -4.03
N ARG A 20 31.19 -9.15 -3.28
CA ARG A 20 30.67 -10.44 -3.79
C ARG A 20 29.19 -10.35 -4.21
N MET A 21 28.36 -9.67 -3.42
CA MET A 21 26.94 -9.46 -3.75
C MET A 21 26.77 -8.60 -5.01
N ALA A 22 27.56 -7.54 -5.16
CA ALA A 22 27.52 -6.67 -6.32
C ALA A 22 27.98 -7.40 -7.60
N GLU A 23 29.06 -8.17 -7.52
CA GLU A 23 29.54 -9.01 -8.63
C GLU A 23 28.49 -10.03 -9.08
N ALA A 24 27.85 -10.71 -8.12
CA ALA A 24 26.77 -11.66 -8.42
C ALA A 24 25.56 -10.97 -9.08
N ALA A 25 25.15 -9.81 -8.57
CA ALA A 25 24.04 -9.04 -9.15
C ALA A 25 24.35 -8.55 -10.58
N ILE A 26 25.58 -8.07 -10.82
CA ILE A 26 26.03 -7.64 -12.15
C ILE A 26 26.12 -8.81 -13.12
N ALA A 27 26.61 -9.97 -12.66
CA ALA A 27 26.68 -11.18 -13.48
C ALA A 27 25.28 -11.64 -13.92
N LEU A 28 24.32 -11.67 -12.99
CA LEU A 28 22.93 -12.01 -13.29
C LEU A 28 22.29 -11.03 -14.29
N ALA A 29 22.49 -9.72 -14.09
CA ALA A 29 21.96 -8.71 -15.00
C ALA A 29 22.56 -8.82 -16.41
N ARG A 30 23.85 -9.15 -16.53
CA ARG A 30 24.52 -9.37 -17.82
C ARG A 30 24.01 -10.62 -18.52
N GLU A 31 23.90 -11.73 -17.81
CA GLU A 31 23.45 -13.02 -18.36
C GLU A 31 22.02 -12.92 -18.92
N THR A 32 21.15 -12.18 -18.22
CA THR A 32 19.76 -11.98 -18.63
C THR A 32 19.58 -10.89 -19.69
N GLY A 33 20.66 -10.18 -20.07
CA GLY A 33 20.58 -9.03 -20.96
C GLY A 33 19.69 -7.91 -20.39
N TYR A 34 19.65 -7.76 -19.06
CA TYR A 34 18.74 -6.85 -18.41
C TYR A 34 19.06 -5.40 -18.76
N VAL A 35 18.00 -4.63 -19.04
CA VAL A 35 18.09 -3.21 -19.41
C VAL A 35 17.30 -2.42 -18.39
N ASN A 36 17.78 -1.20 -18.11
CA ASN A 36 17.18 -0.26 -17.15
C ASN A 36 17.52 -0.62 -15.68
N ALA A 37 16.99 0.14 -14.72
CA ALA A 37 17.18 -0.12 -13.30
C ALA A 37 16.38 -1.36 -12.85
N GLY A 38 16.97 -2.13 -11.94
CA GLY A 38 16.35 -3.30 -11.34
C GLY A 38 17.00 -3.59 -9.99
N THR A 39 16.44 -4.55 -9.24
CA THR A 39 16.97 -4.92 -7.92
C THR A 39 17.05 -6.42 -7.79
N VAL A 40 18.23 -6.89 -7.38
CA VAL A 40 18.47 -8.28 -7.00
C VAL A 40 18.29 -8.38 -5.50
N GLU A 41 17.35 -9.19 -5.05
CA GLU A 41 17.08 -9.41 -3.63
C GLU A 41 17.81 -10.67 -3.15
N CYS A 42 18.46 -10.54 -2.00
CA CYS A 42 19.21 -11.62 -1.36
C CYS A 42 18.81 -11.76 0.11
N VAL A 43 18.97 -12.96 0.66
CA VAL A 43 19.01 -13.20 2.11
C VAL A 43 20.47 -13.36 2.52
N VAL A 44 20.86 -12.67 3.58
CA VAL A 44 22.18 -12.82 4.21
C VAL A 44 21.99 -13.58 5.52
N ASP A 45 22.84 -14.57 5.76
CA ASP A 45 22.86 -15.39 6.97
C ASP A 45 23.95 -14.91 7.95
N GLU A 46 23.90 -15.35 9.21
CA GLU A 46 24.78 -14.90 10.30
C GLU A 46 26.26 -15.21 10.05
N ASP A 47 26.56 -16.22 9.23
CA ASP A 47 27.91 -16.61 8.84
C ASP A 47 28.50 -15.76 7.70
N GLY A 48 27.74 -14.78 7.18
CA GLY A 48 28.13 -13.96 6.03
C GLY A 48 27.94 -14.63 4.68
N SER A 49 27.28 -15.79 4.62
CA SER A 49 26.75 -16.36 3.39
C SER A 49 25.56 -15.54 2.89
N PHE A 50 25.37 -15.46 1.58
CA PHE A 50 24.19 -14.84 1.00
C PHE A 50 23.60 -15.72 -0.10
N TYR A 51 22.28 -15.64 -0.24
CA TYR A 51 21.50 -16.44 -1.17
C TYR A 51 20.60 -15.53 -1.99
N PHE A 52 20.54 -15.78 -3.30
CA PHE A 52 19.61 -15.10 -4.19
C PHE A 52 18.17 -15.53 -3.89
N LEU A 53 17.25 -14.56 -3.80
CA LEU A 53 15.82 -14.82 -3.76
C LEU A 53 15.19 -14.63 -5.12
N GLU A 54 15.23 -13.39 -5.62
CA GLU A 54 14.60 -12.99 -6.86
C GLU A 54 15.22 -11.71 -7.42
N MET A 55 14.90 -11.42 -8.68
CA MET A 55 15.23 -10.14 -9.32
C MET A 55 13.93 -9.43 -9.69
N ASN A 56 13.77 -8.22 -9.16
CA ASN A 56 12.66 -7.34 -9.47
C ASN A 56 13.01 -6.45 -10.66
N THR A 57 12.32 -6.66 -11.78
CA THR A 57 12.57 -6.02 -13.06
C THR A 57 11.86 -4.66 -13.21
N ARG A 58 11.91 -3.87 -12.14
CA ARG A 58 11.27 -2.54 -12.03
C ARG A 58 12.03 -1.66 -11.06
N LEU A 59 11.70 -0.37 -11.05
CA LEU A 59 12.12 0.52 -9.98
C LEU A 59 11.53 0.03 -8.65
N GLN A 60 12.37 -0.05 -7.63
CA GLN A 60 11.92 -0.35 -6.28
C GLN A 60 11.37 0.89 -5.59
N VAL A 61 10.37 0.71 -4.73
CA VAL A 61 9.75 1.83 -3.99
C VAL A 61 10.79 2.57 -3.14
N GLU A 62 11.70 1.80 -2.55
CA GLU A 62 12.83 2.20 -1.70
C GLU A 62 14.07 2.69 -2.46
N HIS A 63 14.02 2.89 -3.78
CA HIS A 63 15.17 3.41 -4.55
C HIS A 63 15.73 4.74 -3.99
N THR A 64 14.88 5.53 -3.31
CA THR A 64 15.23 6.82 -2.73
C THR A 64 16.37 6.74 -1.72
N VAL A 65 16.50 5.63 -0.97
CA VAL A 65 17.63 5.49 -0.03
C VAL A 65 18.95 5.45 -0.81
N THR A 66 18.98 4.78 -1.97
CA THR A 66 20.14 4.73 -2.85
C THR A 66 20.44 6.10 -3.45
N GLU A 67 19.42 6.82 -3.93
CA GLU A 67 19.59 8.17 -4.46
C GLU A 67 20.20 9.13 -3.42
N MET A 68 19.73 9.05 -2.17
CA MET A 68 20.16 9.96 -1.11
C MET A 68 21.63 9.79 -0.70
N VAL A 69 22.25 8.63 -0.94
CA VAL A 69 23.69 8.41 -0.65
C VAL A 69 24.57 8.49 -1.89
N THR A 70 24.03 8.19 -3.07
CA THR A 70 24.82 8.20 -4.33
C THR A 70 24.77 9.55 -5.03
N GLY A 71 23.68 10.31 -4.87
CA GLY A 71 23.39 11.51 -5.64
C GLY A 71 22.87 11.22 -7.05
N LEU A 72 22.52 9.97 -7.35
CA LEU A 72 21.88 9.60 -8.60
C LEU A 72 20.41 9.99 -8.60
N ASP A 73 19.90 10.40 -9.76
CA ASP A 73 18.48 10.39 -10.08
C ASP A 73 18.22 9.14 -10.92
N ILE A 74 17.72 8.09 -10.27
CA ILE A 74 17.55 6.78 -10.91
C ILE A 74 16.47 6.91 -11.97
N VAL A 75 15.37 7.61 -11.71
CA VAL A 75 14.26 7.78 -12.66
C VAL A 75 14.73 8.49 -13.93
N ALA A 76 15.51 9.56 -13.81
CA ALA A 76 16.09 10.25 -14.96
C ALA A 76 17.02 9.32 -15.76
N LEU A 77 17.84 8.51 -15.08
CA LEU A 77 18.66 7.51 -15.75
C LEU A 77 17.81 6.44 -16.46
N GLN A 78 16.71 5.99 -15.85
CA GLN A 78 15.79 5.04 -16.49
C GLN A 78 15.26 5.57 -17.82
N ILE A 79 14.86 6.85 -17.85
CA ILE A 79 14.36 7.51 -19.06
C ILE A 79 15.46 7.61 -20.11
N ARG A 80 16.67 8.05 -19.74
CA ARG A 80 17.81 8.17 -20.66
C ARG A 80 18.18 6.82 -21.28
N ILE A 81 18.24 5.77 -20.47
CA ILE A 81 18.49 4.40 -20.96
C ILE A 81 17.38 3.95 -21.90
N ALA A 82 16.11 4.24 -21.59
CA ALA A 82 14.98 3.92 -22.45
C ALA A 82 15.01 4.66 -23.80
N LEU A 83 15.63 5.84 -23.85
CA LEU A 83 15.91 6.59 -25.08
C LEU A 83 17.12 6.07 -25.86
N GLY A 84 17.77 4.99 -25.39
CA GLY A 84 18.94 4.39 -26.03
C GLY A 84 20.26 5.05 -25.65
N GLU A 85 20.29 5.96 -24.68
CA GLU A 85 21.53 6.54 -24.19
C GLU A 85 22.38 5.50 -23.46
N ARG A 86 23.69 5.57 -23.67
CA ARG A 86 24.66 4.81 -22.87
C ARG A 86 25.02 5.63 -21.64
N ILE A 87 24.91 5.01 -20.46
CA ILE A 87 25.39 5.62 -19.22
C ILE A 87 26.89 5.36 -19.11
N GLY A 88 27.65 6.40 -18.77
CA GLY A 88 29.08 6.30 -18.49
C GLY A 88 29.36 5.55 -17.19
N SER A 89 30.62 5.53 -16.75
CA SER A 89 30.95 4.93 -15.45
C SER A 89 30.18 5.63 -14.32
N LEU A 90 29.71 4.82 -13.36
CA LEU A 90 29.02 5.29 -12.16
C LEU A 90 29.95 5.40 -10.95
N ASP A 91 31.27 5.20 -11.11
CA ASP A 91 32.24 5.21 -10.00
C ASP A 91 32.23 6.51 -9.18
N ALA A 92 31.93 7.64 -9.84
CA ALA A 92 31.80 8.96 -9.18
C ALA A 92 30.61 9.05 -8.20
N PHE A 93 29.68 8.11 -8.27
CA PHE A 93 28.46 8.03 -7.46
C PHE A 93 28.55 6.97 -6.36
N ALA A 94 29.77 6.64 -5.93
CA ALA A 94 29.99 5.82 -4.74
C ALA A 94 29.16 6.35 -3.55
N PRO A 95 28.47 5.47 -2.79
CA PRO A 95 27.64 5.88 -1.66
C PRO A 95 28.43 6.72 -0.64
N ARG A 96 27.86 7.84 -0.21
CA ARG A 96 28.39 8.70 0.84
C ARG A 96 27.40 8.78 2.00
N GLY A 97 27.87 8.41 3.18
CA GLY A 97 27.07 8.43 4.40
C GLY A 97 26.05 7.31 4.46
N HIS A 98 24.89 7.59 5.06
CA HIS A 98 23.82 6.62 5.32
C HIS A 98 22.45 7.26 5.12
N ALA A 99 21.50 6.52 4.56
CA ALA A 99 20.12 6.92 4.39
C ALA A 99 19.16 5.89 5.00
N ILE A 100 18.04 6.40 5.53
CA ILE A 100 16.95 5.62 6.09
C ILE A 100 15.64 6.13 5.48
N GLN A 101 14.76 5.22 5.06
CA GLN A 101 13.41 5.49 4.61
C GLN A 101 12.40 4.82 5.55
N CYS A 102 11.30 5.51 5.82
CA CYS A 102 10.09 4.95 6.43
C CYS A 102 8.91 5.06 5.46
N ARG A 103 8.15 3.97 5.30
CA ARG A 103 6.91 3.91 4.50
C ARG A 103 5.70 4.33 5.34
N LEU A 104 5.15 5.50 5.07
CA LEU A 104 3.99 6.01 5.80
C LEU A 104 2.70 5.54 5.13
N ASN A 105 2.02 4.63 5.80
CA ASN A 105 0.81 3.96 5.33
C ASN A 105 -0.40 4.41 6.15
N ALA A 106 -1.56 4.45 5.50
CA ALA A 106 -2.86 4.73 6.11
C ALA A 106 -3.41 3.47 6.80
N GLU A 107 -2.71 3.00 7.83
CA GLU A 107 -2.98 1.76 8.55
C GLU A 107 -2.90 1.99 10.05
N ASP A 108 -3.62 1.17 10.82
CA ASP A 108 -3.56 1.15 12.29
C ASP A 108 -2.75 -0.05 12.81
N PRO A 109 -1.47 0.13 13.20
CA PRO A 109 -0.63 -0.95 13.72
C PRO A 109 -1.18 -1.62 14.99
N ALA A 110 -1.92 -0.88 15.83
CA ALA A 110 -2.49 -1.42 17.06
C ALA A 110 -3.70 -2.35 16.77
N ARG A 111 -4.35 -2.15 15.63
CA ARG A 111 -5.45 -2.99 15.12
C ARG A 111 -4.98 -3.91 13.99
N ASN A 112 -3.81 -4.53 14.16
CA ASN A 112 -3.25 -5.47 13.20
C ASN A 112 -3.10 -4.88 11.78
N PHE A 113 -2.63 -3.64 11.69
CA PHE A 113 -2.41 -2.91 10.43
C PHE A 113 -3.68 -2.72 9.59
N LEU A 114 -4.85 -2.61 10.24
CA LEU A 114 -6.12 -2.38 9.54
C LEU A 114 -6.01 -1.10 8.68
N PRO A 115 -6.24 -1.17 7.36
CA PRO A 115 -6.26 0.02 6.50
C PRO A 115 -7.38 0.98 6.92
N GLY A 116 -7.07 2.26 6.93
CA GLY A 116 -8.03 3.32 7.19
C GLY A 116 -8.01 4.38 6.09
N PRO A 117 -8.64 4.10 4.94
CA PRO A 117 -8.86 5.14 3.94
C PRO A 117 -9.69 6.27 4.55
N GLY A 118 -9.49 7.49 4.09
CA GLY A 118 -10.18 8.63 4.67
C GLY A 118 -9.59 9.97 4.28
N ARG A 119 -10.23 11.03 4.76
CA ARG A 119 -9.78 12.41 4.51
C ARG A 119 -8.67 12.78 5.47
N VAL A 120 -7.54 13.20 4.93
CA VAL A 120 -6.47 13.82 5.72
C VAL A 120 -6.92 15.22 6.12
N THR A 121 -7.23 15.42 7.39
CA THR A 121 -7.71 16.71 7.91
C THR A 121 -6.57 17.68 8.20
N ARG A 122 -5.39 17.14 8.53
CA ARG A 122 -4.17 17.94 8.72
C ARG A 122 -2.96 17.20 8.19
N TYR A 123 -2.10 17.90 7.46
CA TYR A 123 -0.89 17.32 6.89
C TYR A 123 0.27 18.31 6.89
N ARG A 124 1.33 18.00 7.64
CA ARG A 124 2.55 18.82 7.69
C ARG A 124 3.77 17.94 7.61
N GLU A 125 4.47 18.04 6.49
CA GLU A 125 5.74 17.34 6.27
C GLU A 125 6.87 17.95 7.11
N PRO A 126 7.86 17.14 7.55
CA PRO A 126 9.10 17.63 8.11
C PRO A 126 9.92 18.35 7.03
N SER A 127 10.80 19.24 7.45
CA SER A 127 11.65 19.99 6.54
C SER A 127 13.11 20.03 7.00
N GLY A 128 13.95 20.65 6.18
CA GLY A 128 15.35 20.91 6.49
C GLY A 128 16.34 20.05 5.71
N PRO A 129 17.65 20.26 5.94
CA PRO A 129 18.69 19.60 5.18
C PRO A 129 18.62 18.08 5.30
N PHE A 130 18.79 17.40 4.17
CA PHE A 130 18.85 15.94 4.07
C PHE A 130 17.59 15.23 4.57
N VAL A 131 16.45 15.91 4.49
CA VAL A 131 15.11 15.33 4.66
C VAL A 131 14.38 15.46 3.34
N ARG A 132 13.88 14.32 2.83
CA ARG A 132 13.12 14.21 1.61
C ARG A 132 11.80 13.53 1.92
N VAL A 133 10.72 14.05 1.37
CA VAL A 133 9.40 13.43 1.43
C VAL A 133 8.91 13.25 0.01
N ASP A 134 8.64 12.00 -0.36
CA ASP A 134 7.92 11.67 -1.59
C ASP A 134 6.47 11.36 -1.17
N SER A 135 5.54 12.27 -1.42
CA SER A 135 4.13 12.16 -0.99
C SER A 135 3.15 12.13 -2.17
N GLY A 136 2.14 11.28 -2.05
CA GLY A 136 0.99 11.23 -2.95
C GLY A 136 -0.25 11.99 -2.43
N VAL A 137 -0.14 12.62 -1.25
CA VAL A 137 -1.28 13.20 -0.52
C VAL A 137 -0.94 14.60 0.00
N ARG A 138 -1.97 15.41 0.26
CA ARG A 138 -1.88 16.71 0.92
C ARG A 138 -3.09 16.95 1.81
N GLU A 139 -3.01 17.95 2.67
CA GLU A 139 -4.13 18.35 3.53
C GLU A 139 -5.43 18.53 2.73
N GLY A 140 -6.53 18.00 3.27
CA GLY A 140 -7.86 18.01 2.66
C GLY A 140 -8.09 16.93 1.59
N LYS A 141 -7.07 16.17 1.16
CA LYS A 141 -7.25 15.05 0.22
C LYS A 141 -7.70 13.77 0.92
N VAL A 142 -8.25 12.86 0.13
CA VAL A 142 -8.69 11.54 0.58
C VAL A 142 -7.65 10.52 0.16
N VAL A 143 -7.22 9.67 1.10
CA VAL A 143 -6.54 8.42 0.79
C VAL A 143 -7.62 7.40 0.41
N PRO A 144 -7.66 6.93 -0.85
CA PRO A 144 -8.69 6.01 -1.31
C PRO A 144 -8.49 4.60 -0.74
N GLY A 145 -9.58 3.84 -0.60
CA GLY A 145 -9.53 2.44 -0.19
C GLY A 145 -9.17 1.47 -1.32
N ASP A 146 -9.31 1.90 -2.57
CA ASP A 146 -9.11 1.05 -3.75
C ASP A 146 -7.64 0.89 -4.17
N TYR A 147 -6.70 1.52 -3.44
CA TYR A 147 -5.27 1.56 -3.78
C TYR A 147 -4.42 1.18 -2.56
N ASP A 148 -3.11 1.05 -2.77
CA ASP A 148 -2.13 0.86 -1.70
C ASP A 148 -2.28 1.95 -0.63
N SER A 149 -2.20 1.54 0.64
CA SER A 149 -2.31 2.43 1.81
C SER A 149 -1.11 3.38 1.95
N LEU A 150 0.00 3.14 1.24
CA LEU A 150 1.19 3.98 1.21
C LEU A 150 0.87 5.36 0.64
N PHE A 151 0.92 6.38 1.51
CA PHE A 151 0.64 7.75 1.11
C PHE A 151 1.90 8.62 1.03
N ALA A 152 2.96 8.26 1.75
CA ALA A 152 4.23 8.99 1.69
C ALA A 152 5.44 8.11 2.05
N LYS A 153 6.61 8.50 1.56
CA LYS A 153 7.91 7.96 1.99
C LYS A 153 8.68 9.09 2.66
N LEU A 154 9.05 8.91 3.93
CA LEU A 154 9.95 9.82 4.62
C LEU A 154 11.36 9.28 4.50
N VAL A 155 12.26 10.03 3.90
CA VAL A 155 13.65 9.64 3.65
C VAL A 155 14.57 10.66 4.30
N VAL A 156 15.59 10.19 5.02
CA VAL A 156 16.66 11.04 5.54
C VAL A 156 18.02 10.49 5.16
N SER A 157 19.01 11.35 5.05
CA SER A 157 20.42 10.94 4.97
C SER A 157 21.30 11.71 5.93
N ALA A 158 22.46 11.15 6.25
CA ALA A 158 23.48 11.73 7.12
C ALA A 158 24.88 11.20 6.80
N GLU A 159 25.89 11.72 7.49
CA GLU A 159 27.28 11.26 7.36
C GLU A 159 27.49 9.85 7.91
N ASP A 160 26.66 9.42 8.87
CA ASP A 160 26.70 8.09 9.47
C ASP A 160 25.29 7.60 9.87
N ARG A 161 25.16 6.29 10.13
CA ARG A 161 23.89 5.65 10.46
C ARG A 161 23.22 6.22 11.70
N GLU A 162 23.97 6.51 12.76
CA GLU A 162 23.38 7.01 14.02
C GLU A 162 22.87 8.44 13.85
N ARG A 163 23.56 9.28 13.08
CA ARG A 163 23.06 10.61 12.70
C ARG A 163 21.84 10.52 11.81
N ALA A 164 21.80 9.58 10.85
CA ALA A 164 20.62 9.34 10.02
C ALA A 164 19.43 8.90 10.89
N ARG A 165 19.65 7.97 11.84
CA ARG A 165 18.65 7.53 12.81
C ARG A 165 18.11 8.68 13.65
N ARG A 166 18.97 9.53 14.21
CA ARG A 166 18.56 10.71 14.98
C ARG A 166 17.81 11.74 14.13
N ARG A 167 18.24 11.95 12.88
CA ARG A 167 17.53 12.82 11.93
C ARG A 167 16.16 12.25 11.59
N MET A 168 16.04 10.94 11.43
CA MET A 168 14.76 10.25 11.21
C MET A 168 13.82 10.45 12.40
N LEU A 169 14.31 10.28 13.63
CA LEU A 169 13.50 10.54 14.84
C LEU A 169 12.98 11.97 14.91
N ARG A 170 13.83 12.96 14.58
CA ARG A 170 13.41 14.37 14.49
C ARG A 170 12.32 14.55 13.43
N ALA A 171 12.57 14.05 12.22
CA ALA A 171 11.64 14.20 11.10
C ALA A 171 10.29 13.52 11.36
N LEU A 172 10.29 12.31 11.93
CA LEU A 172 9.07 11.62 12.38
C LEU A 172 8.32 12.42 13.46
N GLY A 173 9.03 13.07 14.39
CA GLY A 173 8.41 13.91 15.42
C GLY A 173 7.82 15.24 14.91
N GLU A 174 8.34 15.74 13.79
CA GLU A 174 7.85 16.97 13.13
C GLU A 174 6.66 16.70 12.20
N PHE A 175 6.58 15.49 11.64
CA PHE A 175 5.56 15.06 10.69
C PHE A 175 4.20 14.94 11.38
N VAL A 176 3.22 15.70 10.89
CA VAL A 176 1.82 15.63 11.35
C VAL A 176 0.95 15.04 10.26
N VAL A 177 0.18 14.03 10.63
CA VAL A 177 -0.92 13.46 9.83
C VAL A 177 -2.11 13.27 10.76
N GLU A 178 -3.24 13.87 10.43
CA GLU A 178 -4.50 13.74 11.18
C GLU A 178 -5.65 13.39 10.21
N GLY A 179 -6.69 12.73 10.72
CA GLY A 179 -7.89 12.36 9.95
C GLY A 179 -7.88 10.95 9.34
N ILE A 180 -6.72 10.29 9.31
CA ILE A 180 -6.55 8.88 8.92
C ILE A 180 -5.62 8.18 9.91
N PRO A 181 -5.73 6.85 10.10
CA PRO A 181 -4.73 6.15 10.85
C PRO A 181 -3.38 6.14 10.13
N THR A 182 -2.29 5.96 10.86
CA THR A 182 -0.96 5.99 10.25
C THR A 182 0.08 5.15 10.97
N THR A 183 1.00 4.57 10.19
CA THR A 183 2.18 3.85 10.69
C THR A 183 3.26 4.75 11.30
N LEU A 184 3.08 6.08 11.32
CA LEU A 184 4.05 7.05 11.85
C LEU A 184 4.49 6.75 13.31
N PRO A 185 3.59 6.48 14.28
CA PRO A 185 3.99 6.13 15.64
C PRO A 185 4.79 4.82 15.72
N LEU A 186 4.44 3.84 14.87
CA LEU A 186 5.18 2.59 14.78
C LEU A 186 6.61 2.82 14.28
N HIS A 187 6.81 3.64 13.25
CA HIS A 187 8.16 3.95 12.77
C HIS A 187 9.02 4.61 13.83
N ARG A 188 8.45 5.54 14.59
CA ARG A 188 9.16 6.17 15.71
C ARG A 188 9.59 5.12 16.73
N TRP A 189 8.68 4.23 17.12
CA TRP A 189 8.99 3.16 18.04
C TRP A 189 10.08 2.22 17.50
N ILE A 190 9.98 1.78 16.24
CA ILE A 190 11.00 0.93 15.58
C ILE A 190 12.37 1.59 15.64
N VAL A 191 12.48 2.86 15.25
CA VAL A 191 13.75 3.58 15.14
C VAL A 191 14.37 3.88 16.52
N GLU A 192 13.58 3.86 17.59
CA GLU A 192 14.01 4.00 18.99
C GLU A 192 14.53 2.69 19.60
N THR A 193 14.17 1.52 19.05
CA THR A 193 14.51 0.24 19.69
C THR A 193 16.03 -0.02 19.75
N PRO A 194 16.51 -0.72 20.80
CA PRO A 194 17.90 -1.16 20.88
C PRO A 194 18.32 -2.03 19.68
N GLU A 195 17.43 -2.89 19.17
CA GLU A 195 17.70 -3.79 18.06
C GLU A 195 17.87 -3.03 16.74
N PHE A 196 17.02 -2.03 16.47
CA PHE A 196 17.21 -1.18 15.30
C PHE A 196 18.48 -0.35 15.43
N ARG A 197 18.71 0.25 16.61
CA ARG A 197 19.91 1.06 16.89
C ARG A 197 21.20 0.25 16.74
N GLY A 198 21.21 -0.99 17.23
CA GLY A 198 22.34 -1.92 17.18
C GLY A 198 22.45 -2.71 15.88
N ALA A 199 21.54 -2.53 14.92
CA ALA A 199 21.47 -3.32 13.69
C ALA A 199 21.35 -4.85 13.94
N ALA A 200 20.68 -5.24 15.01
CA ALA A 200 20.51 -6.62 15.46
C ALA A 200 19.13 -7.21 15.09
N HIS A 201 18.43 -6.60 14.13
CA HIS A 201 17.09 -7.03 13.70
C HIS A 201 17.18 -8.08 12.58
N THR A 202 16.21 -8.99 12.57
CA THR A 202 16.03 -9.98 11.51
C THR A 202 14.72 -9.72 10.76
N THR A 203 14.50 -10.42 9.64
CA THR A 203 13.27 -10.30 8.84
C THR A 203 11.99 -10.66 9.62
N THR A 204 12.11 -11.43 10.70
CA THR A 204 11.00 -11.85 11.59
C THR A 204 10.99 -11.12 12.93
N TRP A 205 11.88 -10.14 13.12
CA TRP A 205 12.01 -9.43 14.40
C TRP A 205 10.74 -8.67 14.77
N LEU A 206 10.20 -7.88 13.84
CA LEU A 206 9.09 -6.97 14.14
C LEU A 206 7.82 -7.72 14.57
N GLU A 207 7.48 -8.81 13.89
CA GLU A 207 6.32 -9.65 14.22
C GLU A 207 6.39 -10.18 15.66
N ARG A 208 7.59 -10.55 16.13
CA ARG A 208 7.83 -10.97 17.51
C ARG A 208 7.78 -9.80 18.49
N ALA A 209 8.38 -8.68 18.10
CA ALA A 209 8.50 -7.50 18.96
C ALA A 209 7.14 -6.86 19.23
N ILE A 210 6.25 -6.78 18.23
CA ILE A 210 4.88 -6.24 18.39
C ILE A 210 4.01 -7.13 19.29
N ARG A 211 4.12 -8.46 19.19
CA ARG A 211 3.34 -9.37 20.08
C ARG A 211 3.67 -9.19 21.56
N GLY A 212 4.91 -8.78 21.87
CA GLY A 212 5.38 -8.55 23.24
C GLY A 212 5.23 -7.11 23.73
N ALA A 213 4.93 -6.16 22.84
CA ALA A 213 4.89 -4.73 23.15
C ALA A 213 3.46 -4.19 23.06
N GLY A 214 3.02 -3.44 24.07
CA GLY A 214 1.86 -2.57 23.92
C GLY A 214 2.22 -1.43 22.98
N LEU A 215 1.86 -1.57 21.69
CA LEU A 215 2.02 -0.47 20.74
C LEU A 215 1.26 0.76 21.26
N PRO A 216 1.82 1.97 21.12
CA PRO A 216 1.13 3.17 21.57
C PRO A 216 -0.24 3.24 20.89
N PRO A 217 -1.33 3.45 21.66
CA PRO A 217 -2.65 3.61 21.08
C PRO A 217 -2.62 4.81 20.12
N GLN A 218 -3.20 4.65 18.95
CA GLN A 218 -3.47 5.81 18.11
C GLN A 218 -4.51 6.70 18.78
N LEU A 219 -4.47 8.00 18.47
CA LEU A 219 -5.59 8.90 18.76
C LEU A 219 -6.86 8.22 18.25
N ASP A 220 -7.91 8.18 19.09
CA ASP A 220 -9.24 7.76 18.66
C ASP A 220 -9.70 8.70 17.55
N LEU A 221 -9.42 8.30 16.31
CA LEU A 221 -9.95 8.95 15.15
C LEU A 221 -11.43 8.62 15.17
N ALA A 222 -12.27 9.65 15.34
CA ALA A 222 -13.68 9.51 15.07
C ALA A 222 -13.82 8.81 13.70
N PRO A 223 -14.71 7.81 13.56
CA PRO A 223 -14.87 7.09 12.31
C PRO A 223 -14.95 8.09 11.18
N SER A 224 -14.02 7.98 10.22
CA SER A 224 -14.04 8.81 9.04
C SER A 224 -15.45 8.73 8.46
N GLU A 225 -16.10 9.87 8.24
CA GLU A 225 -17.34 9.88 7.48
C GLU A 225 -17.10 9.01 6.23
N PRO A 226 -17.99 8.06 5.91
CA PRO A 226 -17.82 7.23 4.74
C PRO A 226 -17.51 8.16 3.57
N PRO A 227 -16.49 7.85 2.74
CA PRO A 227 -16.08 8.74 1.67
C PRO A 227 -17.33 9.19 0.96
N ALA A 228 -17.56 10.52 0.94
CA ALA A 228 -18.75 11.09 0.31
C ALA A 228 -18.90 10.37 -1.03
N ARG A 229 -20.00 9.62 -1.21
CA ARG A 229 -20.20 8.78 -2.39
C ARG A 229 -19.75 9.61 -3.58
N GLY A 230 -18.77 9.11 -4.34
CA GLY A 230 -18.33 9.75 -5.57
C GLY A 230 -19.57 10.09 -6.42
N PRO A 231 -19.48 11.08 -7.32
CA PRO A 231 -20.64 11.60 -8.04
C PRO A 231 -21.48 10.43 -8.55
N LEU A 232 -22.73 10.35 -8.08
CA LEU A 232 -23.63 9.25 -8.44
C LEU A 232 -23.78 9.28 -9.96
N PRO A 233 -23.46 8.18 -10.66
CA PRO A 233 -23.61 8.16 -12.11
C PRO A 233 -25.08 8.43 -12.46
N ALA A 234 -25.29 9.28 -13.46
CA ALA A 234 -26.60 9.52 -14.02
C ALA A 234 -26.78 8.65 -15.26
N ASP A 235 -27.74 7.73 -15.21
CA ASP A 235 -28.19 7.01 -16.40
C ASP A 235 -29.21 7.89 -17.14
N ILE A 236 -28.85 8.32 -18.35
CA ILE A 236 -29.73 9.08 -19.24
C ILE A 236 -29.94 8.32 -20.54
N VAL A 237 -31.09 8.49 -21.17
CA VAL A 237 -31.33 7.97 -22.52
C VAL A 237 -31.20 9.13 -23.49
N ILE A 238 -30.23 9.05 -24.40
CA ILE A 238 -30.09 10.02 -25.50
C ILE A 238 -30.66 9.41 -26.78
N GLU A 239 -31.19 10.25 -27.66
CA GLU A 239 -31.68 9.83 -28.96
C GLU A 239 -30.67 10.24 -30.03
N VAL A 240 -30.14 9.27 -30.76
CA VAL A 240 -29.22 9.47 -31.88
C VAL A 240 -29.84 8.81 -33.10
N GLU A 241 -30.15 9.59 -34.13
CA GLU A 241 -30.75 9.11 -35.39
C GLU A 241 -32.04 8.27 -35.17
N GLY A 242 -32.90 8.70 -34.24
CA GLY A 242 -34.15 7.99 -33.93
C GLY A 242 -33.98 6.73 -33.07
N ARG A 243 -32.75 6.43 -32.62
CA ARG A 243 -32.46 5.29 -31.73
C ARG A 243 -32.14 5.78 -30.32
N ARG A 244 -32.81 5.17 -29.33
CA ARG A 244 -32.59 5.44 -27.90
C ARG A 244 -31.38 4.67 -27.40
N VAL A 245 -30.36 5.40 -26.96
CA VAL A 245 -29.12 4.85 -26.42
C VAL A 245 -29.02 5.21 -24.94
N PRO A 246 -28.99 4.22 -24.02
CA PRO A 246 -28.71 4.49 -22.62
C PRO A 246 -27.23 4.85 -22.46
N VAL A 247 -26.94 5.98 -21.80
CA VAL A 247 -25.60 6.49 -21.54
C VAL A 247 -25.47 6.79 -20.06
N ARG A 248 -24.38 6.31 -19.47
CA ARG A 248 -24.01 6.59 -18.09
C ARG A 248 -23.04 7.76 -18.05
N ILE A 249 -23.40 8.83 -17.34
CA ILE A 249 -22.58 10.03 -17.19
C ILE A 249 -22.01 10.10 -15.76
N PHE A 250 -20.71 10.33 -15.68
CA PHE A 250 -19.99 10.66 -14.45
C PHE A 250 -19.65 12.15 -14.48
N ASP A 251 -20.33 12.97 -13.67
CA ASP A 251 -20.12 14.43 -13.63
C ASP A 251 -19.86 14.90 -12.20
N GLU A 252 -18.65 15.41 -11.95
CA GLU A 252 -18.21 15.96 -10.66
C GLU A 252 -18.98 17.22 -10.23
N ARG A 253 -19.73 17.88 -11.14
CA ARG A 253 -20.48 19.11 -10.88
C ARG A 253 -21.93 18.86 -10.44
N ARG A 254 -22.41 17.62 -10.45
CA ARG A 254 -23.81 17.29 -10.12
C ARG A 254 -23.91 16.49 -8.83
N ALA A 255 -24.37 17.17 -7.78
CA ALA A 255 -24.69 16.55 -6.49
C ALA A 255 -26.01 15.75 -6.51
N VAL A 256 -26.85 15.92 -7.55
CA VAL A 256 -28.18 15.31 -7.63
C VAL A 256 -28.39 14.70 -9.03
N PRO A 257 -28.71 13.39 -9.13
CA PRO A 257 -29.05 12.76 -10.40
C PRO A 257 -30.37 13.32 -10.97
N PRO A 258 -30.52 13.46 -12.30
CA PRO A 258 -31.78 13.87 -12.91
C PRO A 258 -32.89 12.87 -12.58
N ARG A 259 -34.10 13.38 -12.39
CA ARG A 259 -35.27 12.55 -12.05
C ARG A 259 -35.51 11.54 -13.19
N PRO A 260 -35.59 10.23 -12.90
CA PRO A 260 -35.92 9.25 -13.93
C PRO A 260 -37.32 9.52 -14.52
N PRO A 261 -37.61 9.11 -15.76
CA PRO A 261 -38.95 9.19 -16.33
C PRO A 261 -39.94 8.48 -15.39
N GLY A 262 -41.08 9.13 -15.11
CA GLY A 262 -42.06 8.61 -14.16
C GLY A 262 -42.54 7.21 -14.54
N ALA A 263 -42.28 6.24 -13.67
CA ALA A 263 -42.88 4.92 -13.76
C ALA A 263 -44.31 4.97 -13.19
N HIS A 264 -45.25 4.37 -13.92
CA HIS A 264 -46.63 4.19 -13.48
C HIS A 264 -46.71 3.40 -12.17
N ALA A 265 -47.71 3.76 -11.36
CA ALA A 265 -47.97 3.20 -10.04
C ALA A 265 -48.22 1.68 -10.05
N GLY A 266 -47.61 0.98 -9.10
CA GLY A 266 -47.89 -0.43 -8.83
C GLY A 266 -47.14 -0.97 -7.60
N HIS A 267 -47.89 -1.09 -6.50
CA HIS A 267 -47.78 -2.09 -5.42
C HIS A 267 -46.59 -2.15 -4.42
N ARG A 268 -47.03 -2.11 -3.13
CA ARG A 268 -46.58 -2.83 -1.91
C ARG A 268 -45.10 -2.84 -1.52
N ALA A 269 -44.89 -2.56 -0.23
CA ALA A 269 -43.63 -2.74 0.49
C ALA A 269 -43.07 -4.16 0.35
N GLU A 270 -41.82 -4.26 -0.07
CA GLU A 270 -41.02 -5.49 -0.08
C GLU A 270 -39.84 -5.38 0.88
N HIS A 271 -39.54 -6.50 1.52
CA HIS A 271 -38.33 -6.75 2.29
C HIS A 271 -37.09 -6.42 1.45
N VAL A 272 -36.18 -5.58 1.96
CA VAL A 272 -34.97 -5.22 1.23
C VAL A 272 -33.92 -6.32 1.43
N HIS A 273 -33.91 -7.30 0.52
CA HIS A 273 -32.83 -8.27 0.36
C HIS A 273 -31.49 -7.55 0.17
N GLY A 274 -30.45 -7.93 0.93
CA GLY A 274 -29.11 -7.33 0.85
C GLY A 274 -28.15 -8.23 0.11
N GLU A 275 -27.71 -7.83 -1.08
CA GLU A 275 -26.72 -8.58 -1.85
C GLU A 275 -25.29 -8.11 -1.53
N ILE A 276 -24.42 -9.07 -1.20
CA ILE A 276 -22.98 -8.87 -1.18
C ILE A 276 -22.43 -9.23 -2.55
N ARG A 277 -21.69 -8.31 -3.16
CA ARG A 277 -21.14 -8.45 -4.52
C ARG A 277 -19.61 -8.38 -4.49
N ALA A 278 -18.98 -9.04 -5.45
CA ALA A 278 -17.53 -8.99 -5.63
C ALA A 278 -17.11 -7.59 -6.11
N GLU A 279 -16.26 -6.90 -5.37
CA GLU A 279 -15.74 -5.58 -5.77
C GLU A 279 -14.71 -5.68 -6.90
N MET A 280 -14.07 -6.84 -7.04
CA MET A 280 -13.04 -7.10 -8.03
C MET A 280 -13.15 -8.52 -8.61
N GLN A 281 -12.55 -8.71 -9.79
CA GLN A 281 -12.37 -10.04 -10.37
C GLN A 281 -11.29 -10.80 -9.59
N GLY A 282 -11.55 -12.07 -9.25
CA GLY A 282 -10.58 -12.92 -8.56
C GLY A 282 -11.06 -14.35 -8.39
N THR A 283 -10.28 -15.16 -7.66
CA THR A 283 -10.59 -16.57 -7.36
C THR A 283 -10.99 -16.72 -5.90
N ILE A 284 -12.10 -17.38 -5.61
CA ILE A 284 -12.51 -17.67 -4.22
C ILE A 284 -11.55 -18.71 -3.63
N LEU A 285 -10.70 -18.32 -2.69
CA LEU A 285 -9.82 -19.26 -1.98
C LEU A 285 -10.60 -20.09 -0.97
N LYS A 286 -11.47 -19.42 -0.20
CA LYS A 286 -12.23 -20.07 0.88
C LYS A 286 -13.54 -19.34 1.13
N VAL A 287 -14.59 -20.11 1.39
CA VAL A 287 -15.89 -19.62 1.87
C VAL A 287 -15.94 -19.92 3.36
N LEU A 288 -16.29 -18.92 4.18
CA LEU A 288 -16.20 -18.97 5.64
C LEU A 288 -17.57 -19.04 6.33
N VAL A 289 -18.65 -18.93 5.57
CA VAL A 289 -20.02 -19.01 6.07
C VAL A 289 -20.84 -20.05 5.31
N GLU A 290 -21.95 -20.48 5.92
CA GLU A 290 -22.90 -21.42 5.34
C GLU A 290 -24.25 -20.76 5.07
N LYS A 291 -25.01 -21.31 4.11
CA LYS A 291 -26.40 -20.89 3.89
C LYS A 291 -27.24 -21.20 5.13
N GLY A 292 -27.97 -20.20 5.62
CA GLY A 292 -28.78 -20.24 6.84
C GLY A 292 -28.04 -19.80 8.10
N GLN A 293 -26.75 -19.46 7.99
CA GLN A 293 -25.96 -18.94 9.10
C GLN A 293 -26.34 -17.48 9.41
N GLU A 294 -26.47 -17.18 10.69
CA GLU A 294 -26.58 -15.81 11.19
C GLU A 294 -25.18 -15.18 11.30
N ILE A 295 -25.04 -13.96 10.79
CA ILE A 295 -23.77 -13.23 10.70
C ILE A 295 -23.98 -11.79 11.19
N GLU A 296 -22.93 -11.17 11.70
CA GLU A 296 -22.89 -9.77 12.12
C GLU A 296 -22.24 -8.87 11.04
N ALA A 297 -22.41 -7.56 11.19
CA ALA A 297 -21.70 -6.60 10.34
C ALA A 297 -20.19 -6.69 10.62
N GLY A 298 -19.39 -6.89 9.58
CA GLY A 298 -17.93 -7.08 9.67
C GLY A 298 -17.49 -8.54 9.58
N ASP A 299 -18.40 -9.51 9.67
CA ASP A 299 -18.05 -10.92 9.53
C ASP A 299 -17.59 -11.24 8.10
N VAL A 300 -16.49 -12.00 7.99
CA VAL A 300 -15.90 -12.36 6.70
C VAL A 300 -16.66 -13.54 6.09
N ILE A 301 -17.20 -13.32 4.90
CA ILE A 301 -18.02 -14.29 4.14
C ILE A 301 -17.13 -15.22 3.32
N CYS A 302 -16.14 -14.65 2.63
CA CYS A 302 -15.19 -15.41 1.83
C CYS A 302 -13.86 -14.67 1.66
N ILE A 303 -12.82 -15.43 1.30
CA ILE A 303 -11.49 -14.93 0.95
C ILE A 303 -11.35 -15.04 -0.57
N LEU A 304 -11.03 -13.92 -1.22
CA LEU A 304 -10.86 -13.81 -2.66
C LEU A 304 -9.40 -13.47 -2.98
N GLU A 305 -8.76 -14.26 -3.83
CA GLU A 305 -7.43 -13.97 -4.36
C GLU A 305 -7.55 -13.14 -5.64
N ALA A 306 -6.95 -11.96 -5.63
CA ALA A 306 -6.77 -11.13 -6.81
C ALA A 306 -5.38 -10.50 -6.76
N MET A 307 -4.71 -10.40 -7.91
CA MET A 307 -3.38 -9.78 -8.01
C MET A 307 -2.33 -10.37 -7.03
N LYS A 308 -2.41 -11.68 -6.74
CA LYS A 308 -1.57 -12.41 -5.75
C LYS A 308 -1.74 -11.91 -4.31
N MET A 309 -2.86 -11.27 -4.00
CA MET A 309 -3.24 -10.82 -2.66
C MET A 309 -4.56 -11.43 -2.25
N GLU A 310 -4.66 -11.78 -0.95
CA GLU A 310 -5.88 -12.25 -0.33
C GLU A 310 -6.74 -11.05 0.11
N ASN A 311 -7.98 -11.00 -0.35
CA ASN A 311 -8.96 -9.97 0.00
C ASN A 311 -10.09 -10.63 0.81
N HIS A 312 -10.28 -10.15 2.03
CA HIS A 312 -11.34 -10.63 2.91
C HIS A 312 -12.64 -9.87 2.60
N VAL A 313 -13.64 -10.57 2.11
CA VAL A 313 -14.95 -9.97 1.81
C VAL A 313 -15.82 -10.03 3.06
N ALA A 314 -16.01 -8.89 3.71
CA ALA A 314 -16.83 -8.77 4.92
C ALA A 314 -18.27 -8.36 4.61
N SER A 315 -19.21 -8.76 5.47
CA SER A 315 -20.59 -8.33 5.37
C SER A 315 -20.76 -6.88 5.85
N PRO A 316 -21.44 -6.01 5.10
CA PRO A 316 -21.72 -4.64 5.55
C PRO A 316 -22.80 -4.56 6.63
N ARG A 317 -23.55 -5.65 6.87
CA ARG A 317 -24.65 -5.70 7.84
C ARG A 317 -24.82 -7.09 8.44
N GLY A 318 -25.44 -7.16 9.62
CA GLY A 318 -25.91 -8.43 10.16
C GLY A 318 -27.16 -8.96 9.45
N GLY A 319 -27.40 -10.26 9.57
CA GLY A 319 -28.58 -10.94 9.04
C GLY A 319 -28.34 -12.43 8.82
N ILE A 320 -29.27 -13.09 8.13
CA ILE A 320 -29.20 -14.52 7.81
C ILE A 320 -28.79 -14.70 6.35
N VAL A 321 -27.76 -15.51 6.09
CA VAL A 321 -27.32 -15.82 4.72
C VAL A 321 -28.37 -16.67 4.02
N THR A 322 -29.14 -16.11 3.10
CA THR A 322 -30.23 -16.82 2.38
C THR A 322 -29.73 -17.49 1.09
N GLU A 323 -28.75 -16.89 0.42
CA GLU A 323 -28.11 -17.45 -0.77
C GLU A 323 -26.59 -17.30 -0.72
N LEU A 324 -25.88 -18.29 -1.25
CA LEU A 324 -24.42 -18.32 -1.31
C LEU A 324 -23.98 -18.97 -2.64
N PRO A 325 -24.14 -18.28 -3.79
CA PRO A 325 -23.90 -18.83 -5.12
C PRO A 325 -22.40 -18.93 -5.51
N ILE A 326 -21.53 -19.23 -4.54
CA ILE A 326 -20.07 -19.31 -4.72
C ILE A 326 -19.48 -20.57 -4.10
N LYS A 327 -18.34 -21.02 -4.64
CA LYS A 327 -17.56 -22.16 -4.12
C LYS A 327 -16.06 -21.86 -4.14
N ALA A 328 -15.30 -22.48 -3.24
CA ALA A 328 -13.84 -22.42 -3.28
C ALA A 328 -13.31 -22.93 -4.65
N GLY A 329 -12.32 -22.24 -5.20
CA GLY A 329 -11.74 -22.44 -6.52
C GLY A 329 -12.49 -21.75 -7.67
N GLN A 330 -13.65 -21.13 -7.42
CA GLN A 330 -14.42 -20.44 -8.46
C GLN A 330 -13.82 -19.08 -8.80
N VAL A 331 -13.70 -18.76 -10.09
CA VAL A 331 -13.38 -17.41 -10.56
C VAL A 331 -14.66 -16.58 -10.60
N VAL A 332 -14.63 -15.41 -9.97
CA VAL A 332 -15.74 -14.45 -9.94
C VAL A 332 -15.36 -13.16 -10.64
N GLN A 333 -16.34 -12.50 -11.26
CA GLN A 333 -16.19 -11.21 -11.93
C GLN A 333 -16.64 -10.05 -11.03
N THR A 334 -16.13 -8.85 -11.27
CA THR A 334 -16.61 -7.64 -10.60
C THR A 334 -18.13 -7.50 -10.73
N GLY A 335 -18.81 -7.24 -9.61
CA GLY A 335 -20.25 -7.09 -9.50
C GLY A 335 -21.02 -8.40 -9.37
N GLN A 336 -20.37 -9.57 -9.47
CA GLN A 336 -21.03 -10.87 -9.28
C GLN A 336 -21.51 -11.03 -7.83
N VAL A 337 -22.72 -11.56 -7.64
CA VAL A 337 -23.28 -11.81 -6.30
C VAL A 337 -22.48 -12.93 -5.62
N LEU A 338 -22.02 -12.66 -4.41
CA LEU A 338 -21.26 -13.58 -3.55
C LEU A 338 -22.16 -14.21 -2.50
N ALA A 339 -23.02 -13.41 -1.86
CA ALA A 339 -24.01 -13.86 -0.89
C ALA A 339 -25.24 -12.95 -0.90
N VAL A 340 -26.39 -13.48 -0.49
CA VAL A 340 -27.61 -12.70 -0.21
C VAL A 340 -27.93 -12.88 1.26
N ILE A 341 -28.25 -11.77 1.92
CA ILE A 341 -28.55 -11.70 3.35
C ILE A 341 -29.96 -11.14 3.50
N ASP A 342 -30.72 -11.67 4.45
CA ASP A 342 -31.94 -11.08 4.97
C ASP A 342 -31.75 -10.47 6.35
#